data_AF-A0A6C2YH72-F1
#
_entry.id   AF-A0A6C2YH72-F1
#
_cell.length_a   1.000
_cell.length_b   1.000
_cell.length_c   1.000
_cell.angle_alpha   90.00
_cell.angle_beta   90.00
_cell.angle_gamma   90.00
#
_symmetry.space_group_name_H-M   'P 1'
#
loop_
_entity.id
_entity.type
_entity.pdbx_description
1 polymer ?
#
loop_
_entity_poly.entity_id
_entity_poly.type
_entity_poly.pdbx_seq_one_letter_code
_entity_poly.pdbx_strand_id
1 'polypeptide(L)'
;MAIPKKAILSARPQLRADSSTYGSWNRFLKSLDLDTQPDRDAPILHRALCRLANHPQDIHHVLTILDVIRRAVPLVQSALRWESPIAGGNPDSPTETDRARGGQWRLTMLYAGVELLIRGVLNLEQGYLRSDLLRQLTNQLRLPPCPLVAPPKLTPKLDERWMTIASEGGDPPLFQFLKLNDTGVRLFRAWLVEKQPITNWVDLVQLAATIRHLTAHGALSASKVIQMKLDDTIEQLIDGLACVVEAVLMRIMEPDV
;
A
#
# COMPACT_ATOMS: atom_id res chain seq x y z
N MET A 1 -2.25 34.75 13.32
CA MET A 1 -1.25 34.07 14.17
C MET A 1 -1.01 32.68 13.58
N ALA A 2 0.11 32.49 12.88
CA ALA A 2 0.36 31.28 12.10
C ALA A 2 0.90 30.15 13.01
N ILE A 3 0.20 29.02 13.04
CA ILE A 3 0.69 27.81 13.71
C ILE A 3 1.88 27.28 12.89
N PRO A 4 3.07 27.07 13.48
CA PRO A 4 4.21 26.58 12.73
C PRO A 4 3.96 25.14 12.25
N LYS A 5 4.09 24.92 10.93
CA LYS A 5 3.93 23.61 10.24
C LYS A 5 4.71 22.44 10.87
N LYS A 6 5.74 22.72 11.69
CA LYS A 6 6.52 21.70 12.40
C LYS A 6 5.74 20.98 13.52
N ALA A 7 4.66 21.57 14.04
CA ALA A 7 3.95 21.02 15.21
C ALA A 7 2.87 19.97 14.88
N ILE A 8 2.53 19.75 13.61
CA ILE A 8 1.48 18.77 13.22
C ILE A 8 2.09 17.42 12.78
N LEU A 9 3.41 17.34 12.60
CA LEU A 9 4.11 16.10 12.28
C LEU A 9 4.49 15.26 13.53
N SER A 10 4.29 15.79 14.74
CA SER A 10 4.77 15.18 15.99
C SER A 10 3.84 14.14 16.62
N ALA A 11 2.79 13.70 15.92
CA ALA A 11 1.89 12.64 16.39
C ALA A 11 1.72 11.52 15.34
N ARG A 12 2.68 11.35 14.42
CA ARG A 12 2.70 10.16 13.57
C ARG A 12 3.19 8.98 14.42
N PRO A 13 2.44 7.86 14.53
CA PRO A 13 3.01 6.61 15.02
C PRO A 13 4.21 6.32 14.12
N GLN A 14 5.43 6.38 14.67
CA GLN A 14 6.59 5.88 13.94
C GLN A 14 6.40 4.37 13.79
N LEU A 15 5.79 3.94 12.68
CA LEU A 15 5.79 2.56 12.23
C LEU A 15 7.23 2.24 11.83
N ARG A 16 8.03 1.86 12.83
CA ARG A 16 9.39 1.38 12.62
C ARG A 16 9.28 0.02 11.95
N ALA A 17 10.12 -0.24 10.97
CA ALA A 17 10.25 -1.57 10.36
C ALA A 17 10.62 -2.67 11.39
N ASP A 18 11.03 -2.26 12.59
CA ASP A 18 11.24 -3.11 13.76
C ASP A 18 10.01 -3.13 14.69
N SER A 19 8.80 -2.97 14.13
CA SER A 19 7.58 -3.14 14.90
C SER A 19 7.56 -4.54 15.52
N SER A 20 7.02 -4.65 16.73
CA SER A 20 6.89 -5.92 17.44
C SER A 20 6.19 -6.98 16.61
N THR A 21 5.39 -6.58 15.62
CA THR A 21 4.68 -7.43 14.65
C THR A 21 5.63 -8.26 13.80
N TYR A 22 6.60 -7.66 13.09
CA TYR A 22 7.50 -8.43 12.23
C TYR A 22 8.43 -9.35 13.04
N GLY A 23 8.85 -8.90 14.22
CA GLY A 23 9.59 -9.75 15.16
C GLY A 23 8.76 -10.94 15.65
N SER A 24 7.47 -10.73 15.92
CA SER A 24 6.53 -11.79 16.30
C SER A 24 6.24 -12.74 15.15
N TRP A 25 6.11 -12.23 13.93
CA TRP A 25 5.99 -13.03 12.71
C TRP A 25 7.17 -13.97 12.53
N ASN A 26 8.40 -13.46 12.67
CA ASN A 26 9.59 -14.29 12.57
C ASN A 26 9.66 -15.34 13.68
N ARG A 27 9.20 -15.03 14.90
CA ARG A 27 9.12 -16.02 15.99
C ARG A 27 8.05 -17.09 15.73
N PHE A 28 6.89 -16.69 15.23
CA PHE A 28 5.83 -17.60 14.82
C PHE A 28 6.33 -18.57 13.75
N LEU A 29 6.96 -18.06 12.68
CA LEU A 29 7.54 -18.93 11.65
C LEU A 29 8.63 -19.85 12.19
N LYS A 30 9.51 -19.38 13.09
CA LYS A 30 10.54 -20.22 13.71
C LYS A 30 9.97 -21.30 14.65
N SER A 31 8.76 -21.11 15.14
CA SER A 31 8.07 -22.14 15.94
C SER A 31 7.49 -23.27 15.07
N LEU A 32 7.42 -23.05 13.75
CA LEU A 32 6.98 -24.02 12.76
C LEU A 32 8.21 -24.59 12.03
N ASP A 33 8.51 -25.85 12.27
CA ASP A 33 9.58 -26.60 11.62
C ASP A 33 9.07 -27.21 10.30
N LEU A 34 8.67 -26.34 9.37
CA LEU A 34 8.06 -26.75 8.09
C LEU A 34 9.06 -27.42 7.13
N ASP A 35 10.36 -27.25 7.36
CA ASP A 35 11.41 -27.83 6.52
C ASP A 35 11.69 -29.29 6.90
N THR A 36 11.57 -29.66 8.19
CA THR A 36 11.83 -31.04 8.65
C THR A 36 10.59 -31.79 9.13
N GLN A 37 9.52 -31.08 9.53
CA GLN A 37 8.27 -31.65 10.04
C GLN A 37 7.01 -31.01 9.40
N PRO A 38 6.90 -31.00 8.06
CA PRO A 38 5.77 -30.36 7.36
C PRO A 38 4.42 -30.98 7.73
N ASP A 39 4.33 -32.30 7.93
CA ASP A 39 3.07 -32.97 8.28
C ASP A 39 2.52 -32.53 9.66
N ARG A 40 3.42 -32.15 10.58
CA ARG A 40 3.07 -31.68 11.92
C ARG A 40 2.63 -30.21 11.89
N ASP A 41 3.38 -29.37 11.19
CA ASP A 41 3.29 -27.92 11.34
C ASP A 41 2.47 -27.23 10.23
N ALA A 42 2.37 -27.83 9.04
CA ALA A 42 1.55 -27.28 7.95
C ALA A 42 0.05 -27.19 8.32
N PRO A 43 -0.55 -28.14 9.07
CA PRO A 43 -1.93 -27.99 9.54
C PRO A 43 -2.14 -26.78 10.48
N ILE A 44 -1.12 -26.38 11.25
CA ILE A 44 -1.20 -25.20 12.12
C ILE A 44 -1.25 -23.94 11.25
N LEU A 45 -0.34 -23.83 10.27
CA LEU A 45 -0.31 -22.71 9.34
C LEU A 45 -1.58 -22.68 8.46
N HIS A 46 -2.08 -23.84 8.01
CA HIS A 46 -3.32 -23.95 7.26
C HIS A 46 -4.52 -23.39 8.02
N ARG A 47 -4.71 -23.79 9.29
CA ARG A 47 -5.78 -23.24 10.13
C ARG A 47 -5.66 -21.73 10.29
N ALA A 48 -4.44 -21.23 10.49
CA ALA A 48 -4.17 -19.80 10.59
C ALA A 48 -4.51 -19.03 9.31
N LEU A 49 -4.15 -19.57 8.14
CA LEU A 49 -4.51 -18.99 6.84
C LEU A 49 -6.02 -19.03 6.59
N CYS A 50 -6.69 -20.12 7.00
CA CYS A 50 -8.14 -20.28 6.88
C CYS A 50 -8.96 -19.22 7.64
N ARG A 51 -8.33 -18.42 8.52
CA ARG A 51 -8.97 -17.28 9.18
C ARG A 51 -9.17 -16.07 8.26
N LEU A 52 -8.52 -16.04 7.11
CA LEU A 52 -8.55 -14.96 6.12
C LEU A 52 -9.32 -15.35 4.85
N ALA A 53 -9.13 -16.59 4.38
CA ALA A 53 -9.80 -17.13 3.20
C ALA A 53 -9.87 -18.65 3.24
N ASN A 54 -10.76 -19.24 2.46
CA ASN A 54 -10.81 -20.70 2.32
C ASN A 54 -9.60 -21.20 1.53
N HIS A 55 -8.85 -22.14 2.11
CA HIS A 55 -7.71 -22.78 1.47
C HIS A 55 -7.90 -24.29 1.38
N PRO A 56 -7.51 -24.93 0.26
CA PRO A 56 -7.38 -26.38 0.19
C PRO A 56 -6.51 -26.90 1.34
N GLN A 57 -6.92 -28.01 1.95
CA GLN A 57 -6.11 -28.71 2.95
C GLN A 57 -5.03 -29.55 2.26
N ASP A 58 -4.07 -28.84 1.66
CA ASP A 58 -2.94 -29.40 0.93
C ASP A 58 -1.64 -28.75 1.43
N ILE A 59 -0.67 -29.58 1.79
CA ILE A 59 0.62 -29.14 2.32
C ILE A 59 1.38 -28.31 1.26
N HIS A 60 1.35 -28.72 -0.01
CA HIS A 60 2.04 -28.00 -1.08
C HIS A 60 1.44 -26.61 -1.29
N HIS A 61 0.11 -26.51 -1.24
CA HIS A 61 -0.60 -25.24 -1.25
C HIS A 61 -0.19 -24.32 -0.08
N VAL A 62 -0.12 -24.85 1.14
CA VAL A 62 0.30 -24.09 2.34
C VAL A 62 1.74 -23.59 2.20
N LEU A 63 2.67 -24.44 1.75
CA LEU A 63 4.07 -24.06 1.54
C LEU A 63 4.22 -23.01 0.42
N THR A 64 3.41 -23.10 -0.63
CA THR A 64 3.38 -22.09 -1.69
C THR A 64 2.97 -20.72 -1.16
N ILE A 65 1.93 -20.67 -0.30
CA ILE A 65 1.52 -19.42 0.35
C ILE A 65 2.63 -18.91 1.28
N LEU A 66 3.29 -19.79 2.03
CA LEU A 66 4.40 -19.39 2.89
C LEU A 66 5.54 -18.75 2.08
N ASP A 67 5.90 -19.32 0.94
CA ASP A 67 6.94 -18.76 0.05
C ASP A 67 6.53 -17.41 -0.54
N VAL A 68 5.24 -17.22 -0.80
CA VAL A 68 4.69 -15.90 -1.16
C VAL A 68 4.88 -14.90 -0.01
N ILE A 69 4.53 -15.27 1.22
CA ILE A 69 4.68 -14.40 2.39
C ILE A 69 6.17 -14.11 2.68
N ARG A 70 7.04 -15.12 2.57
CA ARG A 70 8.50 -14.99 2.74
C ARG A 70 9.15 -14.05 1.73
N ARG A 71 8.54 -13.86 0.55
CA ARG A 71 8.97 -12.84 -0.43
C ARG A 71 8.32 -11.48 -0.19
N ALA A 72 7.05 -11.46 0.20
CA ALA A 72 6.29 -10.24 0.43
C ALA A 72 6.81 -9.42 1.63
N VAL A 73 7.04 -10.08 2.76
CA VAL A 73 7.42 -9.41 4.02
C VAL A 73 8.76 -8.67 3.89
N PRO A 74 9.84 -9.25 3.31
CA PRO A 74 11.08 -8.50 3.09
C PRO A 74 10.92 -7.29 2.19
N LEU A 75 10.09 -7.35 1.14
CA LEU A 75 9.81 -6.18 0.28
C LEU A 75 9.17 -5.04 1.08
N VAL A 76 8.19 -5.37 1.92
CA VAL A 76 7.55 -4.41 2.83
C VAL A 76 8.58 -3.83 3.78
N GLN A 77 9.35 -4.66 4.47
CA GLN A 77 10.35 -4.20 5.45
C GLN A 77 11.43 -3.33 4.81
N SER A 78 11.95 -3.71 3.64
CA SER A 78 12.92 -2.88 2.90
C SER A 78 12.32 -1.53 2.54
N ALA A 79 11.04 -1.46 2.18
CA ALA A 79 10.40 -0.19 1.83
C ALA A 79 10.24 0.69 3.07
N LEU A 80 9.85 0.10 4.21
CA LEU A 80 9.71 0.82 5.47
C LEU A 80 11.05 1.33 6.01
N ARG A 81 12.13 0.55 5.87
CA ARG A 81 13.50 0.93 6.27
C ARG A 81 14.14 1.99 5.37
N TRP A 82 13.57 2.25 4.19
CA TRP A 82 14.09 3.29 3.30
C TRP A 82 13.59 4.68 3.73
N GLU A 83 14.00 5.14 4.92
CA GLU A 83 13.46 6.34 5.59
C GLU A 83 13.68 7.65 4.83
N SER A 84 14.82 7.78 4.14
CA SER A 84 15.14 8.93 3.30
C SER A 84 15.34 8.49 1.86
N PRO A 85 14.25 8.15 1.15
CA PRO A 85 14.39 7.52 -0.15
C PRO A 85 14.85 8.54 -1.19
N ILE A 86 15.93 8.21 -1.88
CA ILE A 86 16.52 9.00 -2.96
C ILE A 86 16.73 8.04 -4.12
N ALA A 87 16.23 8.40 -5.30
CA ALA A 87 16.43 7.63 -6.51
C ALA A 87 16.76 8.54 -7.70
N GLY A 88 17.79 8.20 -8.47
CA GLY A 88 18.20 8.91 -9.68
C GLY A 88 19.54 9.60 -9.55
N GLY A 89 19.53 10.94 -9.42
CA GLY A 89 20.72 11.81 -9.48
C GLY A 89 21.82 11.51 -8.47
N ASN A 90 22.79 12.42 -8.33
CA ASN A 90 23.93 12.22 -7.44
C ASN A 90 23.48 12.02 -5.97
N PRO A 91 23.76 10.86 -5.34
CA PRO A 91 23.39 10.60 -3.94
C PRO A 91 23.99 11.59 -2.94
N ASP A 92 25.14 12.18 -3.25
CA ASP A 92 25.85 13.13 -2.37
C ASP A 92 25.22 14.53 -2.39
N SER A 93 24.40 14.83 -3.40
CA SER A 93 23.71 16.11 -3.55
C SER A 93 22.31 15.91 -4.16
N PRO A 94 21.39 15.29 -3.41
CA PRO A 94 20.07 14.90 -3.93
C PRO A 94 19.17 16.12 -4.11
N THR A 95 18.56 16.23 -5.29
CA THR A 95 17.56 17.27 -5.56
C THR A 95 16.19 16.91 -4.96
N GLU A 96 15.28 17.88 -4.91
CA GLU A 96 13.88 17.63 -4.54
C GLU A 96 13.22 16.57 -5.44
N THR A 97 13.56 16.57 -6.74
CA THR A 97 13.05 15.59 -7.70
C THR A 97 13.56 14.18 -7.40
N ASP A 98 14.81 14.03 -6.94
CA ASP A 98 15.36 12.72 -6.58
C ASP A 98 14.71 12.15 -5.32
N ARG A 99 14.36 13.02 -4.36
CA ARG A 99 13.61 12.64 -3.15
C ARG A 99 12.16 12.26 -3.48
N ALA A 100 11.48 13.04 -4.31
CA ALA A 100 10.13 12.70 -4.77
C ALA A 100 10.12 11.37 -5.54
N ARG A 101 11.11 11.15 -6.41
CA ARG A 101 11.28 9.87 -7.12
C ARG A 101 11.52 8.72 -6.14
N GLY A 102 12.35 8.94 -5.12
CA GLY A 102 12.57 7.99 -4.04
C GLY A 102 11.28 7.60 -3.33
N GLY A 103 10.46 8.58 -2.92
CA GLY A 103 9.16 8.32 -2.29
C GLY A 103 8.22 7.50 -3.16
N GLN A 104 8.15 7.81 -4.47
CA GLN A 104 7.35 7.03 -5.42
C GLN A 104 7.81 5.56 -5.52
N TRP A 105 9.13 5.32 -5.59
CA TRP A 105 9.67 3.96 -5.64
C TRP A 105 9.53 3.20 -4.33
N ARG A 106 9.62 3.90 -3.19
CA ARG A 106 9.33 3.34 -1.86
C ARG A 106 7.88 2.84 -1.78
N LEU A 107 6.91 3.66 -2.20
CA LEU A 107 5.51 3.24 -2.29
C LEU A 107 5.32 2.07 -3.28
N THR A 108 6.00 2.11 -4.42
CA THR A 108 5.93 1.04 -5.43
C THR A 108 6.42 -0.29 -4.88
N MET A 109 7.54 -0.30 -4.17
CA MET A 109 8.11 -1.49 -3.53
C MET A 109 7.22 -2.01 -2.40
N LEU A 110 6.74 -1.10 -1.55
CA LEU A 110 5.81 -1.45 -0.47
C LEU A 110 4.53 -2.08 -1.02
N TYR A 111 3.89 -1.44 -1.99
CA TYR A 111 2.66 -1.94 -2.59
C TYR A 111 2.89 -3.29 -3.30
N ALA A 112 4.03 -3.51 -3.95
CA ALA A 112 4.35 -4.81 -4.52
C ALA A 112 4.40 -5.92 -3.46
N GLY A 113 4.99 -5.64 -2.29
CA GLY A 113 4.94 -6.55 -1.14
C GLY A 113 3.53 -6.76 -0.60
N VAL A 114 2.75 -5.69 -0.43
CA VAL A 114 1.34 -5.76 0.03
C VAL A 114 0.48 -6.58 -0.94
N GLU A 115 0.60 -6.33 -2.24
CA GLU A 115 -0.15 -7.03 -3.27
C GLU A 115 0.20 -8.52 -3.28
N LEU A 116 1.48 -8.85 -3.20
CA LEU A 116 1.95 -10.23 -3.13
C LEU A 116 1.40 -10.94 -1.88
N LEU A 117 1.46 -10.29 -0.72
CA LEU A 117 0.91 -10.81 0.53
C LEU A 117 -0.59 -11.07 0.43
N ILE A 118 -1.38 -10.05 0.05
CA ILE A 118 -2.84 -10.14 -0.04
C ILE A 118 -3.26 -11.25 -1.01
N ARG A 119 -2.60 -11.36 -2.17
CA ARG A 119 -2.90 -12.43 -3.12
C ARG A 119 -2.60 -13.81 -2.56
N GLY A 120 -1.47 -13.98 -1.88
CA GLY A 120 -1.10 -15.24 -1.25
C GLY A 120 -2.13 -15.68 -0.21
N VAL A 121 -2.44 -14.79 0.74
CA VAL A 121 -3.35 -15.13 1.85
C VAL A 121 -4.81 -15.23 1.43
N LEU A 122 -5.20 -14.64 0.30
CA LEU A 122 -6.55 -14.78 -0.25
C LEU A 122 -6.65 -15.84 -1.37
N ASN A 123 -5.54 -16.54 -1.68
CA ASN A 123 -5.46 -17.51 -2.77
C ASN A 123 -5.97 -16.97 -4.12
N LEU A 124 -5.49 -15.79 -4.51
CA LEU A 124 -5.94 -15.11 -5.71
C LEU A 124 -5.02 -15.38 -6.91
N GLU A 125 -5.64 -15.59 -8.07
CA GLU A 125 -4.94 -15.61 -9.35
C GLU A 125 -4.39 -14.22 -9.74
N GLN A 126 -3.69 -14.16 -10.87
CA GLN A 126 -3.19 -12.89 -11.43
C GLN A 126 -4.33 -11.93 -11.79
N GLY A 127 -4.06 -10.63 -11.82
CA GLY A 127 -5.06 -9.61 -12.17
C GLY A 127 -4.91 -8.35 -11.32
N TYR A 128 -5.99 -7.62 -11.07
CA TYR A 128 -6.02 -6.50 -10.09
C TYR A 128 -6.70 -6.93 -8.79
N LEU A 129 -6.32 -6.32 -7.66
CA LEU A 129 -7.03 -6.52 -6.40
C LEU A 129 -8.41 -5.84 -6.45
N ARG A 130 -9.46 -6.66 -6.53
CA ARG A 130 -10.84 -6.16 -6.62
C ARG A 130 -11.31 -5.56 -5.29
N SER A 131 -12.17 -4.56 -5.37
CA SER A 131 -12.71 -3.84 -4.19
C SER A 131 -13.48 -4.76 -3.23
N ASP A 132 -14.20 -5.75 -3.75
CA ASP A 132 -14.99 -6.70 -2.96
C ASP A 132 -14.09 -7.61 -2.10
N LEU A 133 -12.99 -8.11 -2.68
CA LEU A 133 -12.00 -8.94 -1.98
C LEU A 133 -11.25 -8.14 -0.91
N LEU A 134 -10.85 -6.90 -1.24
CA LEU A 134 -10.25 -5.99 -0.26
C LEU A 134 -11.21 -5.67 0.89
N ARG A 135 -12.50 -5.49 0.60
CA ARG A 135 -13.52 -5.26 1.62
C ARG A 135 -13.71 -6.47 2.53
N GLN A 136 -13.79 -7.66 1.96
CA GLN A 136 -13.86 -8.91 2.72
C GLN A 136 -12.65 -9.08 3.64
N LEU A 137 -11.44 -8.86 3.10
CA LEU A 137 -10.21 -8.92 3.89
C LEU A 137 -10.24 -7.89 5.02
N THR A 138 -10.42 -6.61 4.70
CA THR A 138 -10.36 -5.52 5.70
C THR A 138 -11.40 -5.66 6.81
N ASN A 139 -12.57 -6.26 6.54
CA ASN A 139 -13.59 -6.57 7.55
C ASN A 139 -13.16 -7.68 8.53
N GLN A 140 -12.22 -8.55 8.14
CA GLN A 140 -11.67 -9.61 8.99
C GLN A 140 -10.44 -9.17 9.79
N LEU A 141 -9.91 -7.99 9.49
CA LEU A 141 -8.72 -7.43 10.14
C LEU A 141 -9.12 -6.48 11.27
N ARG A 142 -8.35 -6.50 12.35
CA ARG A 142 -8.44 -5.50 13.43
C ARG A 142 -7.63 -4.27 13.05
N LEU A 143 -8.17 -3.48 12.13
CA LEU A 143 -7.54 -2.24 11.67
C LEU A 143 -7.94 -1.06 12.57
N PRO A 144 -7.05 -0.08 12.80
CA PRO A 144 -7.46 1.19 13.38
C PRO A 144 -8.39 1.94 12.41
N PRO A 145 -9.00 3.07 12.83
CA PRO A 145 -9.67 3.97 11.90
C PRO A 145 -8.77 4.30 10.71
N CYS A 146 -9.31 4.20 9.49
CA CYS A 146 -8.55 4.51 8.29
C CYS A 146 -8.06 5.97 8.35
N PRO A 147 -6.78 6.25 8.05
CA PRO A 147 -6.30 7.61 7.98
C PRO A 147 -7.07 8.37 6.90
N LEU A 148 -7.35 9.64 7.17
CA LEU A 148 -7.98 10.53 6.21
C LEU A 148 -6.94 10.99 5.19
N VAL A 149 -7.07 10.54 3.94
CA VAL A 149 -6.19 11.00 2.85
C VAL A 149 -6.90 12.11 2.10
N ALA A 150 -6.58 13.35 2.49
CA ALA A 150 -7.14 14.54 1.88
C ALA A 150 -6.69 14.66 0.40
N PRO A 151 -7.53 15.25 -0.47
CA PRO A 151 -7.10 15.59 -1.81
C PRO A 151 -5.96 16.62 -1.79
N PRO A 152 -4.98 16.52 -2.70
CA PRO A 152 -3.89 17.47 -2.78
C PRO A 152 -4.39 18.87 -3.11
N LYS A 153 -3.71 19.87 -2.55
CA LYS A 153 -3.96 21.29 -2.82
C LYS A 153 -3.20 21.74 -4.07
N LEU A 154 -3.80 21.45 -5.22
CA LEU A 154 -3.30 21.86 -6.53
C LEU A 154 -3.10 23.38 -6.61
N THR A 155 -2.14 23.81 -7.41
CA THR A 155 -1.99 25.24 -7.73
C THR A 155 -3.06 25.65 -8.74
N PRO A 156 -3.52 26.92 -8.75
CA PRO A 156 -4.56 27.38 -9.69
C PRO A 156 -4.22 27.05 -11.15
N LYS A 157 -2.95 27.24 -11.54
CA LYS A 157 -2.45 26.93 -12.89
C LYS A 157 -2.56 25.44 -13.25
N LEU A 158 -2.36 24.54 -12.29
CA LEU A 158 -2.52 23.10 -12.53
C LEU A 158 -3.98 22.70 -12.54
N ASP A 159 -4.80 23.29 -11.66
CA ASP A 159 -6.23 23.05 -11.59
C ASP A 159 -6.90 23.43 -12.92
N GLU A 160 -6.66 24.66 -13.40
CA GLU A 160 -7.16 25.14 -14.70
C GLU A 160 -6.67 24.28 -15.87
N ARG A 161 -5.41 23.87 -15.88
CA ARG A 161 -4.85 23.08 -16.99
C ARG A 161 -5.34 21.64 -17.03
N TRP A 162 -5.50 21.00 -15.86
CA TRP A 162 -5.64 19.54 -15.77
C TRP A 162 -7.01 19.08 -15.30
N MET A 163 -7.76 19.95 -14.60
CA MET A 163 -9.07 19.63 -14.01
C MET A 163 -10.25 20.21 -14.81
N THR A 164 -9.98 21.09 -15.78
CA THR A 164 -11.03 21.59 -16.68
C THR A 164 -11.59 20.44 -17.50
N ILE A 165 -12.88 20.16 -17.31
CA ILE A 165 -13.61 19.13 -18.02
C ILE A 165 -13.83 19.61 -19.46
N ALA A 166 -13.34 18.84 -20.45
CA ALA A 166 -13.34 19.26 -21.85
C ALA A 166 -14.74 19.32 -22.51
N SER A 167 -15.76 18.68 -21.91
CA SER A 167 -17.16 18.67 -22.36
C SER A 167 -18.08 18.15 -21.25
N GLU A 168 -19.37 18.53 -21.24
CA GLU A 168 -20.32 18.00 -20.24
C GLU A 168 -20.28 16.46 -20.18
N GLY A 169 -19.90 15.92 -19.02
CA GLY A 169 -19.77 14.47 -18.80
C GLY A 169 -18.40 13.85 -19.13
N GLY A 170 -17.42 14.63 -19.62
CA GLY A 170 -16.09 14.13 -19.97
C GLY A 170 -15.14 13.88 -18.79
N ASP A 171 -14.07 13.13 -19.04
CA ASP A 171 -12.93 13.01 -18.14
C ASP A 171 -11.99 14.23 -18.27
N PRO A 172 -11.45 14.75 -17.15
CA PRO A 172 -10.36 15.73 -17.20
C PRO A 172 -9.18 15.24 -18.06
N PRO A 173 -8.47 16.15 -18.76
CA PRO A 173 -7.29 15.81 -19.56
C PRO A 173 -6.22 15.04 -18.79
N LEU A 174 -6.16 15.23 -17.46
CA LEU A 174 -5.25 14.48 -16.60
C LEU A 174 -5.48 12.97 -16.67
N PHE A 175 -6.73 12.50 -16.73
CA PHE A 175 -7.00 11.06 -16.66
C PHE A 175 -6.56 10.35 -17.94
N GLN A 176 -6.73 11.02 -19.08
CA GLN A 176 -6.22 10.57 -20.37
C GLN A 176 -4.68 10.56 -20.37
N PHE A 177 -4.06 11.63 -19.85
CA PHE A 177 -2.60 11.72 -19.71
C PHE A 177 -2.04 10.61 -18.83
N LEU A 178 -2.70 10.32 -17.71
CA LEU A 178 -2.30 9.30 -16.75
C LEU A 178 -2.64 7.87 -17.20
N LYS A 179 -3.45 7.69 -18.26
CA LYS A 179 -3.89 6.38 -18.77
C LYS A 179 -4.49 5.50 -17.67
N LEU A 180 -5.35 6.09 -16.84
CA LEU A 180 -6.00 5.39 -15.74
C LEU A 180 -6.97 4.32 -16.28
N ASN A 181 -7.06 3.19 -15.58
CA ASN A 181 -8.16 2.24 -15.78
C ASN A 181 -9.44 2.76 -15.11
N ASP A 182 -10.60 2.12 -15.36
CA ASP A 182 -11.91 2.58 -14.87
C ASP A 182 -11.96 2.77 -13.35
N THR A 183 -11.27 1.90 -12.59
CA THR A 183 -11.17 2.02 -11.12
C THR A 183 -10.35 3.24 -10.72
N GLY A 184 -9.20 3.44 -11.36
CA GLY A 184 -8.35 4.61 -11.17
C GLY A 184 -9.06 5.91 -11.54
N VAL A 185 -9.80 5.94 -12.66
CA VAL A 185 -10.61 7.09 -13.10
C VAL A 185 -11.65 7.44 -12.05
N ARG A 186 -12.48 6.46 -11.63
CA ARG A 186 -13.51 6.68 -10.61
C ARG A 186 -12.92 7.23 -9.31
N LEU A 187 -11.84 6.61 -8.83
CA LEU A 187 -11.21 6.99 -7.57
C LEU A 187 -10.54 8.36 -7.65
N PHE A 188 -9.79 8.64 -8.72
CA PHE A 188 -9.14 9.94 -8.93
C PHE A 188 -10.15 11.05 -9.18
N ARG A 189 -11.30 10.76 -9.80
CA ARG A 189 -12.39 11.72 -9.95
C ARG A 189 -12.94 12.14 -8.60
N ALA A 190 -13.39 11.18 -7.79
CA ALA A 190 -13.91 11.46 -6.45
C ALA A 190 -12.88 12.22 -5.61
N TRP A 191 -11.63 11.76 -5.62
CA TRP A 191 -10.57 12.32 -4.80
C TRP A 191 -10.06 13.67 -5.33
N LEU A 192 -9.50 13.74 -6.55
CA LEU A 192 -8.86 14.95 -7.06
C LEU A 192 -9.82 16.02 -7.56
N VAL A 193 -10.96 15.64 -8.15
CA VAL A 193 -11.89 16.57 -8.80
C VAL A 193 -12.98 16.99 -7.83
N GLU A 194 -13.70 16.01 -7.29
CA GLU A 194 -14.83 16.23 -6.36
C GLU A 194 -14.36 16.54 -4.93
N LYS A 195 -13.05 16.51 -4.70
CA LYS A 195 -12.38 16.83 -3.43
C LYS A 195 -12.85 15.96 -2.25
N GLN A 196 -13.30 14.74 -2.53
CA GLN A 196 -13.72 13.79 -1.50
C GLN A 196 -12.48 13.13 -0.85
N PRO A 197 -12.31 13.23 0.47
CA PRO A 197 -11.20 12.56 1.14
C PRO A 197 -11.40 11.04 1.13
N ILE A 198 -10.30 10.29 1.08
CA ILE A 198 -10.35 8.84 1.30
C ILE A 198 -10.49 8.59 2.80
N THR A 199 -11.47 7.78 3.17
CA THR A 199 -11.83 7.50 4.58
C THR A 199 -11.98 6.01 4.88
N ASN A 200 -11.70 5.14 3.92
CA ASN A 200 -11.78 3.69 4.10
C ASN A 200 -10.57 2.97 3.49
N TRP A 201 -10.26 1.80 4.06
CA TRP A 201 -9.07 1.02 3.73
C TRP A 201 -9.06 0.49 2.29
N VAL A 202 -10.24 0.19 1.72
CA VAL A 202 -10.34 -0.31 0.34
C VAL A 202 -9.85 0.77 -0.63
N ASP A 203 -10.38 1.98 -0.51
CA ASP A 203 -10.03 3.09 -1.38
C ASP A 203 -8.57 3.54 -1.14
N LEU A 204 -8.05 3.43 0.09
CA LEU A 204 -6.64 3.69 0.40
C LEU A 204 -5.71 2.75 -0.37
N VAL A 205 -5.98 1.44 -0.31
CA VAL A 205 -5.20 0.42 -1.02
C VAL A 205 -5.33 0.62 -2.54
N GLN A 206 -6.51 0.96 -3.05
CA GLN A 206 -6.71 1.23 -4.48
C GLN A 206 -6.03 2.53 -4.95
N LEU A 207 -5.97 3.55 -4.10
CA LEU A 207 -5.24 4.79 -4.40
C LEU A 207 -3.74 4.50 -4.51
N ALA A 208 -3.19 3.73 -3.57
CA ALA A 208 -1.81 3.29 -3.62
C ALA A 208 -1.51 2.42 -4.87
N ALA A 209 -2.41 1.49 -5.20
CA ALA A 209 -2.31 0.66 -6.41
C ALA A 209 -2.22 1.53 -7.67
N THR A 210 -3.08 2.54 -7.75
CA THR A 210 -3.15 3.46 -8.88
C THR A 210 -1.87 4.30 -8.98
N ILE A 211 -1.40 4.90 -7.89
CA ILE A 211 -0.14 5.68 -7.88
C ILE A 211 1.07 4.80 -8.22
N ARG A 212 1.12 3.56 -7.73
CA ARG A 212 2.15 2.58 -8.10
C ARG A 212 2.12 2.29 -9.59
N HIS A 213 0.94 2.07 -10.17
CA HIS A 213 0.79 1.83 -11.61
C HIS A 213 1.30 3.02 -12.43
N LEU A 214 0.87 4.24 -12.07
CA LEU A 214 1.31 5.46 -12.74
C LEU A 214 2.82 5.68 -12.64
N THR A 215 3.42 5.35 -11.49
CA THR A 215 4.86 5.46 -11.27
C THR A 215 5.61 4.43 -12.13
N ALA A 216 5.22 3.15 -12.05
CA ALA A 216 5.91 2.06 -12.72
C ALA A 216 5.88 2.18 -14.25
N HIS A 217 4.81 2.76 -14.81
CA HIS A 217 4.69 3.01 -16.26
C HIS A 217 5.19 4.41 -16.68
N GLY A 218 5.74 5.21 -15.76
CA GLY A 218 6.29 6.54 -16.05
C GLY A 218 5.25 7.62 -16.34
N ALA A 219 3.95 7.35 -16.16
CA ALA A 219 2.87 8.30 -16.36
C ALA A 219 2.85 9.40 -15.30
N LEU A 220 3.26 9.09 -14.06
CA LEU A 220 3.43 10.06 -12.98
C LEU A 220 4.93 10.28 -12.71
N SER A 221 5.46 11.39 -13.22
CA SER A 221 6.86 11.78 -12.97
C SER A 221 7.04 12.41 -11.59
N ALA A 222 8.27 12.37 -11.06
CA ALA A 222 8.63 13.00 -9.79
C ALA A 222 8.35 14.52 -9.78
N SER A 223 8.63 15.21 -10.89
CA SER A 223 8.28 16.63 -11.03
C SER A 223 6.76 16.86 -10.97
N LYS A 224 5.95 15.90 -11.44
CA LYS A 224 4.48 15.97 -11.34
C LYS A 224 4.00 15.75 -9.92
N VAL A 225 4.62 14.82 -9.17
CA VAL A 225 4.38 14.62 -7.73
C VAL A 225 4.59 15.91 -6.96
N ILE A 226 5.70 16.61 -7.18
CA ILE A 226 6.00 17.90 -6.54
C ILE A 226 4.97 18.95 -6.93
N GLN A 227 4.70 19.11 -8.23
CA GLN A 227 3.71 20.06 -8.75
C GLN A 227 2.31 19.85 -8.15
N MET A 228 1.91 18.59 -8.01
CA MET A 228 0.62 18.20 -7.44
C MET A 228 0.64 18.10 -5.91
N LYS A 229 1.78 18.31 -5.24
CA LYS A 229 1.94 18.18 -3.77
C LYS A 229 1.47 16.82 -3.25
N LEU A 230 1.90 15.76 -3.91
CA LEU A 230 1.54 14.38 -3.58
C LEU A 230 2.49 13.73 -2.56
N ASP A 231 3.53 14.42 -2.11
CA ASP A 231 4.51 13.94 -1.13
C ASP A 231 3.85 13.47 0.17
N ASP A 232 3.07 14.33 0.83
CA ASP A 232 2.31 13.96 2.02
C ASP A 232 1.30 12.83 1.79
N THR A 233 0.72 12.76 0.59
CA THR A 233 -0.20 11.65 0.22
C THR A 233 0.56 10.33 0.14
N ILE A 234 1.71 10.32 -0.54
CA ILE A 234 2.53 9.11 -0.70
C ILE A 234 2.95 8.56 0.67
N GLU A 235 3.39 9.42 1.59
CA GLU A 235 3.76 8.98 2.94
C GLU A 235 2.55 8.44 3.73
N GLN A 236 1.38 9.08 3.63
CA GLN A 236 0.16 8.56 4.27
C GLN A 236 -0.26 7.19 3.73
N LEU A 237 -0.09 6.98 2.41
CA LEU A 237 -0.36 5.68 1.79
C LEU A 237 0.64 4.63 2.26
N ILE A 238 1.92 5.00 2.43
CA ILE A 238 2.95 4.11 2.97
C ILE A 238 2.57 3.66 4.38
N ASP A 239 2.24 4.60 5.26
CA ASP A 239 1.82 4.32 6.64
C ASP A 239 0.56 3.44 6.67
N GLY A 240 -0.43 3.77 5.84
CA GLY A 240 -1.67 2.99 5.73
C GLY A 240 -1.46 1.57 5.24
N LEU A 241 -0.64 1.37 4.20
CA LEU A 241 -0.30 0.04 3.70
C LEU A 241 0.48 -0.79 4.73
N ALA A 242 1.37 -0.15 5.50
CA ALA A 242 2.07 -0.82 6.59
C ALA A 242 1.09 -1.35 7.66
N CYS A 243 0.10 -0.54 8.06
CA CYS A 243 -0.97 -0.98 8.97
C CYS A 243 -1.73 -2.19 8.43
N VAL A 244 -2.05 -2.21 7.13
CA VAL A 244 -2.73 -3.35 6.50
C VAL A 244 -1.88 -4.62 6.58
N VAL A 245 -0.59 -4.53 6.25
CA VAL A 245 0.34 -5.68 6.33
C VAL A 245 0.45 -6.20 7.76
N GLU A 246 0.64 -5.30 8.72
CA GLU A 246 0.75 -5.68 10.13
C GLU A 246 -0.52 -6.38 10.62
N ALA A 247 -1.70 -5.86 10.27
CA ALA A 247 -2.96 -6.47 10.65
C ALA A 247 -3.16 -7.86 10.02
N VAL A 248 -2.75 -8.06 8.76
CA VAL A 248 -2.75 -9.38 8.11
C VAL A 248 -1.87 -10.36 8.88
N LEU A 249 -0.62 -9.98 9.18
CA LEU A 249 0.31 -10.85 9.89
C LEU A 249 -0.20 -11.17 11.30
N MET A 250 -0.73 -10.17 12.02
CA MET A 250 -1.34 -10.39 13.34
C MET A 250 -2.49 -11.39 13.25
N ARG A 251 -3.39 -11.25 12.26
CA ARG A 251 -4.54 -12.15 12.08
C ARG A 251 -4.13 -13.61 11.84
N ILE A 252 -3.03 -13.83 11.12
CA ILE A 252 -2.44 -15.17 10.93
C ILE A 252 -1.88 -15.70 12.26
N MET A 253 -1.22 -14.85 13.05
CA MET A 253 -0.60 -15.26 14.32
C MET A 253 -1.56 -15.36 15.51
N GLU A 254 -2.82 -14.94 15.36
CA GLU A 254 -3.79 -15.01 16.45
C GLU A 254 -3.96 -16.45 16.96
N PRO A 255 -4.09 -16.68 18.27
CA PRO A 255 -4.39 -18.00 18.79
C PRO A 255 -5.80 -18.45 18.38
N ASP A 256 -6.01 -19.75 18.21
CA ASP A 256 -7.35 -20.31 18.03
C ASP A 256 -8.14 -20.09 19.33
N VAL A 257 -9.34 -19.48 19.23
CA VAL A 257 -10.29 -19.26 20.34
C VAL A 257 -11.28 -20.42 20.40
#